data_AF-A0A533X309-F1
#
_entry.id   AF-A0A533X309-F1
#
_cell.length_a   1.000
_cell.length_b   1.000
_cell.length_c   1.000
_cell.angle_alpha   90.00
_cell.angle_beta   90.00
_cell.angle_gamma   90.00
#
_symmetry.space_group_name_H-M   'P 1'
#
loop_
_entity.id
_entity.type
_entity.pdbx_description
1 polymer ?
#
loop_
_entity_poly.entity_id
_entity_poly.type
_entity_poly.pdbx_seq_one_letter_code
_entity_poly.pdbx_strand_id
1 'polypeptide(L)'
;MKTWQRSLLIMLGFLGAFGTAAYGQAPNAPVAEFPYTGNRTAVWIVAQLHILFAAFILGAPIFVVISEWLGYRKQDPRYDRLAKEVTKVTVILYSMTALTGGLFIFVLLATYPQFTTWLINHFFLIFAVIYPLLFIAETIVLYLYFYTWDAWKGDKKGRHIALGVLLNVIGTVTLFVIDGPTSFMNSPSKAIEGLSLADYIQTASLWDKVYNY
;
A
#
# COMPACT_ATOMS: atom_id res chain seq x y z
N MET A 1 38.21 8.92 -3.28
CA MET A 1 37.26 7.96 -3.88
C MET A 1 38.03 7.02 -4.79
N LYS A 2 37.81 5.71 -4.68
CA LYS A 2 38.47 4.70 -5.53
C LYS A 2 37.95 4.82 -6.97
N THR A 3 38.78 4.48 -7.96
CA THR A 3 38.45 4.61 -9.40
C THR A 3 37.15 3.89 -9.77
N TRP A 4 36.91 2.71 -9.20
CA TRP A 4 35.66 1.95 -9.41
C TRP A 4 34.40 2.66 -8.91
N GLN A 5 34.49 3.45 -7.82
CA GLN A 5 33.36 4.24 -7.32
C GLN A 5 33.00 5.39 -8.27
N ARG A 6 33.99 5.99 -8.92
CA ARG A 6 33.76 7.04 -9.93
C ARG A 6 33.13 6.46 -11.20
N SER A 7 33.60 5.30 -11.66
CA SER A 7 33.01 4.59 -12.80
C SER A 7 31.56 4.18 -12.55
N LEU A 8 31.24 3.70 -11.34
CA LEU A 8 29.87 3.37 -10.94
C LEU A 8 28.95 4.60 -10.93
N LEU A 9 29.42 5.72 -10.36
CA LEU A 9 28.64 6.96 -10.30
C LEU A 9 28.42 7.57 -11.70
N ILE A 10 29.41 7.49 -12.57
CA ILE A 10 29.29 7.93 -13.97
C ILE A 10 28.31 7.02 -14.71
N MET A 11 28.38 5.70 -14.53
CA MET A 11 27.45 4.76 -15.16
C MET A 11 26.01 4.94 -14.66
N LEU A 12 25.81 5.15 -13.36
CA LEU A 12 24.50 5.47 -12.77
C LEU A 12 23.98 6.84 -13.24
N GLY A 13 24.85 7.84 -13.37
CA GLY A 13 24.51 9.16 -13.92
C GLY A 13 24.11 9.08 -15.39
N PHE A 14 24.81 8.30 -16.20
CA PHE A 14 24.46 8.05 -17.60
C PHE A 14 23.15 7.26 -17.75
N LEU A 15 22.94 6.22 -16.93
CA LEU A 15 21.67 5.48 -16.91
C LEU A 15 20.49 6.36 -16.47
N GLY A 16 20.70 7.25 -15.49
CA GLY A 16 19.70 8.23 -15.07
C GLY A 16 19.39 9.27 -16.14
N ALA A 17 20.41 9.81 -16.81
CA ALA A 17 20.26 10.81 -17.87
C ALA A 17 19.60 10.22 -19.14
N PHE A 18 20.00 9.01 -19.56
CA PHE A 18 19.37 8.35 -20.71
C PHE A 18 17.98 7.80 -20.38
N GLY A 19 17.76 7.30 -19.16
CA GLY A 19 16.43 6.84 -18.72
C GLY A 19 15.41 7.98 -18.69
N THR A 20 15.81 9.16 -18.21
CA THR A 20 14.94 10.35 -18.16
C THR A 20 14.72 10.97 -19.55
N ALA A 21 15.75 11.03 -20.39
CA ALA A 21 15.62 11.51 -21.77
C ALA A 21 14.76 10.59 -22.65
N ALA A 22 14.87 9.26 -22.48
CA ALA A 22 14.05 8.30 -23.20
C ALA A 22 12.58 8.34 -22.75
N TYR A 23 12.33 8.56 -21.45
CA TYR A 23 10.96 8.69 -20.93
C TYR A 23 10.28 9.98 -21.41
N GLY A 24 11.03 11.08 -21.52
CA GLY A 24 10.49 12.38 -21.99
C GLY A 24 10.19 12.46 -23.50
N GLN A 25 10.69 11.51 -24.29
CA GLN A 25 10.53 11.48 -25.76
C GLN A 25 9.49 10.43 -26.22
N ALA A 26 8.97 9.61 -25.31
CA ALA A 26 7.95 8.63 -25.65
C ALA A 26 6.61 9.34 -25.95
N PRO A 27 5.96 9.08 -27.10
CA PRO A 27 4.58 9.51 -27.30
C PRO A 27 3.71 9.02 -26.14
N ASN A 28 2.74 9.84 -25.71
CA ASN A 28 1.76 9.40 -24.71
C ASN A 28 1.17 8.06 -25.17
N ALA A 29 1.33 7.02 -24.35
CA ALA A 29 0.83 5.70 -24.69
C ALA A 29 -0.67 5.81 -25.00
N PRO A 30 -1.15 5.18 -26.11
CA PRO A 30 -2.56 5.19 -26.42
C PRO A 30 -3.34 4.56 -25.26
N VAL A 31 -4.47 5.17 -24.93
CA VAL A 31 -5.35 4.67 -23.86
C VAL A 31 -5.79 3.26 -24.23
N ALA A 32 -5.54 2.31 -23.33
CA ALA A 32 -5.98 0.94 -23.52
C ALA A 32 -7.51 0.87 -23.41
N GLU A 33 -8.15 0.19 -24.35
CA GLU A 33 -9.59 -0.06 -24.33
C GLU A 33 -9.86 -1.56 -24.14
N PHE A 34 -10.73 -1.89 -23.20
CA PHE A 34 -11.22 -3.26 -23.00
C PHE A 34 -12.47 -3.49 -23.86
N PRO A 35 -12.39 -4.27 -24.96
CA PRO A 35 -13.46 -4.35 -25.95
C PRO A 35 -14.74 -5.05 -25.46
N TYR A 36 -14.62 -5.95 -24.48
CA TYR A 36 -15.75 -6.75 -24.00
C TYR A 36 -16.45 -6.16 -22.78
N THR A 37 -15.71 -5.59 -21.85
CA THR A 37 -16.22 -5.14 -20.55
C THR A 37 -16.27 -3.61 -20.43
N GLY A 38 -15.51 -2.90 -21.26
CA GLY A 38 -15.24 -1.47 -21.11
C GLY A 38 -14.28 -1.18 -19.96
N ASN A 39 -13.60 -0.03 -20.04
CA ASN A 39 -12.55 0.36 -19.10
C ASN A 39 -13.04 0.45 -17.64
N ARG A 40 -14.23 1.02 -17.43
CA ARG A 40 -14.82 1.15 -16.09
C ARG A 40 -15.02 -0.20 -15.40
N THR A 41 -15.59 -1.16 -16.12
CA THR A 41 -15.87 -2.49 -15.56
C THR A 41 -14.58 -3.27 -15.32
N ALA A 42 -13.61 -3.18 -16.25
CA ALA A 42 -12.31 -3.81 -16.08
C ALA A 42 -11.58 -3.30 -14.84
N VAL A 43 -11.54 -1.97 -14.64
CA VAL A 43 -10.98 -1.35 -13.45
C VAL A 43 -11.72 -1.81 -12.19
N TRP A 44 -13.06 -1.83 -12.20
CA TRP A 44 -13.85 -2.27 -11.06
C TRP A 44 -13.56 -3.73 -10.67
N ILE A 45 -13.46 -4.67 -11.63
CA ILE A 45 -13.16 -6.08 -11.34
C ILE A 45 -11.82 -6.21 -10.62
N VAL A 46 -10.78 -5.54 -11.13
CA VAL A 46 -9.42 -5.62 -10.58
C VAL A 46 -9.35 -4.92 -9.21
N ALA A 47 -9.96 -3.75 -9.08
CA ALA A 47 -10.05 -3.03 -7.82
C ALA A 47 -10.79 -3.85 -6.75
N GLN A 48 -11.92 -4.46 -7.10
CA GLN A 48 -12.72 -5.27 -6.19
C GLN A 48 -11.93 -6.49 -5.71
N LEU A 49 -11.23 -7.17 -6.61
CA LEU A 49 -10.36 -8.29 -6.25
C LEU A 49 -9.28 -7.86 -5.24
N HIS A 50 -8.62 -6.72 -5.51
CA HIS A 50 -7.60 -6.17 -4.61
C HIS A 50 -8.18 -5.85 -3.22
N ILE A 51 -9.33 -5.18 -3.15
CA ILE A 51 -9.98 -4.81 -1.89
C ILE A 51 -10.43 -6.05 -1.09
N LEU A 52 -10.90 -7.10 -1.74
CA LEU A 52 -11.28 -8.35 -1.05
C LEU A 52 -10.08 -8.99 -0.33
N PHE A 53 -8.90 -8.99 -0.96
CA PHE A 53 -7.68 -9.45 -0.30
C PHE A 53 -7.20 -8.47 0.77
N ALA A 54 -7.25 -7.15 0.50
CA ALA A 54 -6.89 -6.11 1.46
C ALA A 54 -7.71 -6.21 2.76
N ALA A 55 -9.03 -6.40 2.65
CA ALA A 55 -9.92 -6.58 3.79
C ALA A 55 -9.55 -7.81 4.63
N PHE A 56 -9.19 -8.92 3.97
CA PHE A 56 -8.74 -10.12 4.66
C PHE A 56 -7.43 -9.89 5.42
N ILE A 57 -6.42 -9.29 4.77
CA ILE A 57 -5.11 -9.09 5.40
C ILE A 57 -5.11 -8.03 6.51
N LEU A 58 -6.14 -7.18 6.59
CA LEU A 58 -6.35 -6.29 7.73
C LEU A 58 -7.09 -6.98 8.87
N GLY A 59 -8.10 -7.82 8.57
CA GLY A 59 -8.88 -8.52 9.59
C GLY A 59 -8.16 -9.72 10.21
N ALA A 60 -7.45 -10.52 9.41
CA ALA A 60 -6.82 -11.75 9.86
C ALA A 60 -5.73 -11.52 10.92
N PRO A 61 -4.82 -10.53 10.80
CA PRO A 61 -3.83 -10.25 11.85
C PRO A 61 -4.45 -9.88 13.20
N ILE A 62 -5.59 -9.18 13.23
CA ILE A 62 -6.30 -8.87 14.48
C ILE A 62 -6.72 -10.18 15.15
N PHE A 63 -7.36 -11.06 14.38
CA PHE A 63 -7.78 -12.38 14.85
C PHE A 63 -6.60 -13.23 15.34
N VAL A 64 -5.50 -13.22 14.60
CA VAL A 64 -4.27 -13.95 14.93
C VAL A 64 -3.69 -13.47 16.25
N VAL A 65 -3.56 -12.16 16.47
CA VAL A 65 -3.02 -11.59 17.71
C VAL A 65 -3.90 -11.91 18.91
N ILE A 66 -5.23 -11.81 18.76
CA ILE A 66 -6.18 -12.18 19.82
C ILE A 66 -6.04 -13.67 20.15
N SER A 67 -5.99 -14.53 19.14
CA SER A 67 -5.84 -15.98 19.31
C SER A 67 -4.51 -16.32 19.98
N GLU A 68 -3.41 -15.68 19.56
CA GLU A 68 -2.10 -15.86 20.16
C GLU A 68 -2.09 -15.43 21.63
N TRP A 69 -2.66 -14.27 21.94
CA TRP A 69 -2.76 -13.77 23.31
C TRP A 69 -3.60 -14.69 24.19
N LEU A 70 -4.72 -15.21 23.68
CA LEU A 70 -5.54 -16.20 24.38
C LEU A 70 -4.77 -17.51 24.62
N GLY A 71 -4.02 -18.00 23.62
CA GLY A 71 -3.16 -19.18 23.76
C GLY A 71 -2.09 -18.99 24.84
N TYR A 72 -1.47 -17.81 24.88
CA TYR A 72 -0.50 -17.47 25.90
C TYR A 72 -1.12 -17.33 27.30
N ARG A 73 -2.26 -16.65 27.43
CA ARG A 73 -2.91 -16.44 28.74
C ARG A 73 -3.52 -17.70 29.31
N LYS A 74 -4.18 -18.52 28.48
CA LYS A 74 -4.86 -19.75 28.90
C LYS A 74 -3.96 -20.98 28.90
N GLN A 75 -2.72 -20.84 28.41
CA GLN A 75 -1.78 -21.96 28.24
C GLN A 75 -2.38 -23.10 27.38
N ASP A 76 -3.26 -22.76 26.43
CA ASP A 76 -3.91 -23.72 25.54
C ASP A 76 -3.24 -23.70 24.15
N PRO A 77 -2.52 -24.78 23.77
CA PRO A 77 -1.79 -24.85 22.51
C PRO A 77 -2.69 -24.86 21.27
N ARG A 78 -4.01 -25.09 21.41
CA ARG A 78 -4.94 -25.09 20.27
C ARG A 78 -5.08 -23.69 19.66
N TYR A 79 -5.16 -22.65 20.50
CA TYR A 79 -5.24 -21.26 20.03
C TYR A 79 -3.93 -20.81 19.37
N ASP A 80 -2.78 -21.20 19.92
CA ASP A 80 -1.48 -20.89 19.32
C ASP A 80 -1.31 -21.57 17.96
N ARG A 81 -1.72 -22.84 17.84
CA ARG A 81 -1.72 -23.57 16.56
C ARG A 81 -2.64 -22.89 15.54
N LEU A 82 -3.85 -22.53 15.94
CA LEU A 82 -4.80 -21.82 15.07
C LEU A 82 -4.22 -20.49 14.57
N ALA A 83 -3.66 -19.68 15.47
CA ALA A 83 -3.03 -18.42 15.13
C ALA A 83 -1.87 -18.62 14.13
N LYS A 84 -1.04 -19.66 14.33
CA LYS A 84 0.06 -19.99 13.42
C LYS A 84 -0.42 -20.39 12.03
N GLU A 85 -1.43 -21.25 11.93
CA GLU A 85 -1.98 -21.67 10.64
C GLU A 85 -2.63 -20.50 9.89
N VAL A 86 -3.39 -19.64 10.57
CA VAL A 86 -3.96 -18.44 9.96
C VAL A 86 -2.87 -17.46 9.52
N THR A 87 -1.77 -17.34 10.26
CA THR A 87 -0.62 -16.50 9.86
C THR A 87 0.01 -17.00 8.56
N LYS A 88 0.18 -18.31 8.37
CA LYS A 88 0.69 -18.87 7.10
C LYS A 88 -0.19 -18.45 5.92
N VAL A 89 -1.52 -18.58 6.07
CA VAL A 89 -2.48 -18.15 5.04
C VAL A 89 -2.40 -16.64 4.80
N THR A 90 -2.26 -15.86 5.88
CA THR A 90 -2.14 -14.39 5.82
C THR A 90 -0.92 -13.95 5.02
N VAL A 91 0.25 -14.59 5.20
CA VAL A 91 1.47 -14.27 4.42
C VAL A 91 1.29 -14.54 2.92
N ILE A 92 0.62 -15.64 2.57
CA ILE A 92 0.32 -15.97 1.16
C ILE A 92 -0.62 -14.91 0.57
N LEU A 93 -1.69 -14.57 1.29
CA LEU A 93 -2.67 -13.57 0.82
C LEU A 93 -2.13 -12.15 0.81
N TYR A 94 -1.16 -11.82 1.67
CA TYR A 94 -0.44 -10.56 1.62
C TYR A 94 0.29 -10.38 0.28
N SER A 95 0.99 -11.43 -0.17
CA SER A 95 1.63 -11.44 -1.49
C SER A 95 0.61 -11.27 -2.63
N MET A 96 -0.53 -11.94 -2.55
CA MET A 96 -1.61 -11.80 -3.53
C MET A 96 -2.21 -10.39 -3.53
N THR A 97 -2.32 -9.74 -2.37
CA THR A 97 -2.78 -8.35 -2.24
C THR A 97 -1.82 -7.41 -2.95
N ALA A 98 -0.50 -7.60 -2.77
CA ALA A 98 0.53 -6.81 -3.44
C ALA A 98 0.45 -6.94 -4.97
N LEU A 99 0.32 -8.18 -5.47
CA LEU A 99 0.23 -8.47 -6.91
C LEU A 99 -1.02 -7.86 -7.54
N THR A 100 -2.17 -8.03 -6.89
CA THR A 100 -3.45 -7.47 -7.37
C THR A 100 -3.50 -5.95 -7.27
N GLY A 101 -2.84 -5.35 -6.27
CA GLY A 101 -2.69 -3.90 -6.13
C GLY A 101 -1.79 -3.29 -7.21
N GLY A 102 -0.66 -3.95 -7.49
CA GLY A 102 0.20 -3.59 -8.63
C GLY A 102 -0.56 -3.69 -9.95
N LEU A 103 -1.28 -4.78 -10.16
CA LEU A 103 -2.15 -4.96 -11.34
C LEU A 103 -3.20 -3.85 -11.44
N PHE A 104 -3.83 -3.48 -10.33
CA PHE A 104 -4.81 -2.38 -10.29
C PHE A 104 -4.22 -1.06 -10.77
N ILE A 105 -3.04 -0.67 -10.27
CA ILE A 105 -2.34 0.55 -10.70
C ILE A 105 -1.98 0.50 -12.19
N PHE A 106 -1.48 -0.62 -12.69
CA PHE A 106 -1.17 -0.77 -14.12
C PHE A 106 -2.41 -0.65 -15.00
N VAL A 107 -3.52 -1.28 -14.60
CA VAL A 107 -4.79 -1.17 -15.33
C VAL A 107 -5.32 0.26 -15.31
N LEU A 108 -5.22 0.97 -14.19
CA LEU A 108 -5.58 2.39 -14.10
C LEU A 108 -4.71 3.29 -14.98
N LEU A 109 -3.39 3.08 -14.99
CA LEU A 109 -2.47 3.81 -15.87
C LEU A 109 -2.77 3.55 -17.35
N ALA A 110 -3.10 2.31 -17.71
CA ALA A 110 -3.40 1.94 -19.09
C ALA A 110 -4.75 2.53 -19.56
N THR A 111 -5.78 2.51 -18.72
CA THR A 111 -7.15 2.89 -19.10
C THR A 111 -7.51 4.34 -18.82
N TYR A 112 -6.88 4.96 -17.80
CA TYR A 112 -7.12 6.33 -17.36
C TYR A 112 -5.80 7.05 -17.01
N PRO A 113 -4.85 7.20 -17.96
CA PRO A 113 -3.51 7.74 -17.69
C PRO A 113 -3.53 9.18 -17.17
N GLN A 114 -4.38 10.04 -17.74
CA GLN A 114 -4.50 11.45 -17.35
C GLN A 114 -4.98 11.59 -15.91
N PHE A 115 -6.05 10.87 -15.56
CA PHE A 115 -6.59 10.84 -14.20
C PHE A 115 -5.58 10.28 -13.20
N THR A 116 -4.97 9.14 -13.51
CA THR A 116 -4.02 8.47 -12.60
C THR A 116 -2.80 9.34 -12.35
N THR A 117 -2.25 9.97 -13.39
CA THR A 117 -1.11 10.89 -13.26
C THR A 117 -1.49 12.13 -12.46
N TRP A 118 -2.67 12.70 -12.72
CA TRP A 118 -3.18 13.84 -11.96
C TRP A 118 -3.31 13.52 -10.47
N LEU A 119 -3.88 12.36 -10.15
CA LEU A 119 -4.08 11.92 -8.77
C LEU A 119 -2.75 11.70 -8.05
N ILE A 120 -1.80 11.00 -8.68
CA ILE A 120 -0.47 10.77 -8.13
C ILE A 120 0.26 12.10 -7.90
N ASN A 121 0.16 13.07 -8.82
CA ASN A 121 0.82 14.36 -8.65
C ASN A 121 0.25 15.18 -7.48
N HIS A 122 -1.08 15.17 -7.29
CA HIS A 122 -1.72 15.92 -6.21
C HIS A 122 -1.53 15.27 -4.83
N PHE A 123 -1.40 13.95 -4.79
CA PHE A 123 -1.15 13.17 -3.59
C PHE A 123 0.25 12.54 -3.60
N PHE A 124 1.24 13.25 -4.17
CA PHE A 124 2.58 12.72 -4.39
C PHE A 124 3.22 12.19 -3.10
N LEU A 125 3.10 12.95 -2.01
CA LEU A 125 3.66 12.53 -0.72
C LEU A 125 3.04 11.21 -0.24
N ILE A 126 1.74 11.00 -0.47
CA ILE A 126 1.06 9.75 -0.11
C ILE A 126 1.54 8.62 -1.01
N PHE A 127 1.40 8.74 -2.33
CA PHE A 127 1.66 7.64 -3.27
C PHE A 127 3.14 7.31 -3.48
N ALA A 128 4.03 8.31 -3.44
CA ALA A 128 5.45 8.12 -3.72
C ALA A 128 6.31 7.91 -2.46
N VAL A 129 5.84 8.33 -1.28
CA VAL A 129 6.65 8.33 -0.05
C VAL A 129 5.96 7.56 1.08
N ILE A 130 4.86 8.06 1.61
CA ILE A 130 4.25 7.55 2.85
C ILE A 130 3.73 6.11 2.63
N TYR A 131 2.93 5.89 1.60
CA TYR A 131 2.30 4.60 1.36
C TYR A 131 3.33 3.50 1.05
N PRO A 132 4.32 3.70 0.15
CA PRO A 132 5.38 2.71 -0.05
C PRO A 132 6.20 2.41 1.22
N LEU A 133 6.53 3.42 2.03
CA LEU A 133 7.27 3.22 3.28
C LEU A 133 6.46 2.41 4.30
N LEU A 134 5.17 2.71 4.45
CA LEU A 134 4.26 1.94 5.31
C LEU A 134 4.14 0.49 4.84
N PHE A 135 4.00 0.28 3.53
CA PHE A 135 3.92 -1.06 2.94
C PHE A 135 5.21 -1.88 3.16
N ILE A 136 6.38 -1.25 3.02
CA ILE A 136 7.67 -1.87 3.32
C ILE A 136 7.78 -2.21 4.81
N ALA A 137 7.41 -1.27 5.69
CA ALA A 137 7.43 -1.48 7.14
C ALA A 137 6.49 -2.63 7.54
N GLU A 138 5.28 -2.66 6.99
CA GLU A 138 4.29 -3.72 7.20
C GLU A 138 4.83 -5.08 6.75
N THR A 139 5.43 -5.14 5.56
CA THR A 139 6.06 -6.35 5.02
C THR A 139 7.16 -6.86 5.97
N ILE A 140 8.05 -5.97 6.42
CA ILE A 140 9.14 -6.33 7.34
C ILE A 140 8.56 -6.90 8.63
N VAL A 141 7.60 -6.21 9.25
CA VAL A 141 7.01 -6.64 10.52
C VAL A 141 6.23 -7.96 10.36
N LEU A 142 5.48 -8.14 9.27
CA LEU A 142 4.76 -9.38 8.97
C LEU A 142 5.71 -10.57 8.83
N TYR A 143 6.79 -10.43 8.06
CA TYR A 143 7.75 -11.52 7.88
C TYR A 143 8.57 -11.77 9.15
N LEU A 144 8.92 -10.74 9.90
CA LEU A 144 9.51 -10.92 11.24
C LEU A 144 8.57 -11.71 12.14
N TYR A 145 7.27 -11.39 12.16
CA TYR A 145 6.26 -12.10 12.93
C TYR A 145 6.14 -13.56 12.48
N PHE A 146 6.08 -13.80 11.18
CA PHE A 146 6.02 -15.15 10.64
C PHE A 146 7.26 -16.01 11.00
N TYR A 147 8.46 -15.48 10.79
CA TYR A 147 9.70 -16.26 10.98
C TYR A 147 10.14 -16.37 12.43
N THR A 148 9.76 -15.43 13.31
CA THR A 148 10.12 -15.50 14.74
C THR A 148 9.17 -16.37 15.56
N TRP A 149 8.10 -16.91 14.96
CA TRP A 149 7.09 -17.72 15.65
C TRP A 149 7.67 -18.85 16.50
N ASP A 150 8.60 -19.62 15.94
CA ASP A 150 9.22 -20.74 16.65
C ASP A 150 10.39 -20.33 17.54
N ALA A 151 11.03 -19.18 17.26
CA ALA A 151 12.17 -18.66 18.01
C ALA A 151 11.76 -17.90 19.28
N TRP A 152 10.59 -17.25 19.29
CA TRP A 152 10.09 -16.40 20.38
C TRP A 152 8.99 -17.09 21.19
N LYS A 153 9.26 -18.32 21.65
CA LYS A 153 8.42 -19.07 22.60
C LYS A 153 8.79 -18.78 24.06
N GLY A 154 7.94 -19.22 24.99
CA GLY A 154 8.15 -19.05 26.43
C GLY A 154 8.17 -17.58 26.85
N ASP A 155 9.22 -17.17 27.58
CA ASP A 155 9.37 -15.81 28.12
C ASP A 155 9.41 -14.72 27.04
N LYS A 156 9.75 -15.08 25.80
CA LYS A 156 9.81 -14.15 24.66
C LYS A 156 8.47 -13.99 23.94
N LYS A 157 7.44 -14.76 24.30
CA LYS A 157 6.13 -14.76 23.61
C LYS A 157 5.42 -13.40 23.67
N GLY A 158 5.60 -12.65 24.76
CA GLY A 158 5.10 -11.28 24.87
C GLY A 158 5.66 -10.33 23.78
N ARG A 159 6.93 -10.51 23.37
CA ARG A 159 7.54 -9.73 22.27
C ARG A 159 6.93 -10.09 20.92
N HIS A 160 6.59 -11.36 20.73
CA HIS A 160 5.93 -11.83 19.51
C HIS A 160 4.52 -11.25 19.38
N ILE A 161 3.73 -11.28 20.46
CA ILE A 161 2.41 -10.63 20.50
C ILE A 161 2.52 -9.12 20.24
N ALA A 162 3.50 -8.44 20.86
CA ALA A 162 3.73 -7.01 20.62
C ALA A 162 4.08 -6.69 19.15
N LEU A 163 4.83 -7.57 18.49
CA LEU A 163 5.13 -7.46 17.06
C LEU A 163 3.86 -7.61 16.21
N GLY A 164 2.96 -8.54 16.57
CA GLY A 164 1.65 -8.66 15.94
C GLY A 164 0.76 -7.43 16.18
N VAL A 165 0.78 -6.83 17.36
CA VAL A 165 0.07 -5.56 17.61
C VAL A 165 0.65 -4.43 16.75
N LEU A 166 1.98 -4.33 16.65
CA LEU A 166 2.64 -3.37 15.78
C LEU A 166 2.23 -3.54 14.31
N LEU A 167 2.13 -4.79 13.83
CA LEU A 167 1.63 -5.08 12.48
C LEU A 167 0.22 -4.50 12.26
N ASN A 168 -0.69 -4.69 13.22
CA ASN A 168 -2.06 -4.17 13.14
C ASN A 168 -2.10 -2.64 13.16
N VAL A 169 -1.24 -2.00 13.95
CA VAL A 169 -1.13 -0.53 13.98
C VAL A 169 -0.65 -0.02 12.62
N ILE A 170 0.40 -0.61 12.05
CA ILE A 170 0.91 -0.21 10.73
C ILE A 170 -0.18 -0.40 9.67
N GLY A 171 -0.84 -1.56 9.62
CA GLY A 171 -1.92 -1.83 8.66
C GLY A 171 -3.10 -0.86 8.78
N THR A 172 -3.49 -0.48 10.01
CA THR A 172 -4.55 0.51 10.24
C THR A 172 -4.14 1.90 9.76
N VAL A 173 -2.89 2.30 9.99
CA VAL A 173 -2.34 3.57 9.48
C VAL A 173 -2.28 3.54 7.95
N THR A 174 -1.88 2.42 7.34
CA THR A 174 -1.89 2.25 5.88
C THR A 174 -3.29 2.45 5.30
N LEU A 175 -4.32 1.87 5.93
CA LEU A 175 -5.72 2.06 5.53
C LEU A 175 -6.14 3.54 5.62
N PHE A 176 -5.86 4.19 6.75
CA PHE A 176 -6.19 5.61 6.94
C PHE A 176 -5.53 6.50 5.88
N VAL A 177 -4.26 6.22 5.53
CA VAL A 177 -3.52 6.99 4.53
C VAL A 177 -4.12 6.85 3.12
N ILE A 178 -4.53 5.64 2.71
CA ILE A 178 -5.09 5.40 1.37
C ILE A 178 -6.58 5.81 1.27
N ASP A 179 -7.30 5.83 2.39
CA ASP A 179 -8.66 6.33 2.46
C ASP A 179 -8.73 7.85 2.22
N GLY A 180 -7.65 8.60 2.46
CA GLY A 180 -7.60 10.05 2.21
C GLY A 180 -7.88 10.43 0.75
N PRO A 181 -7.05 10.01 -0.23
CA PRO A 181 -7.32 10.24 -1.65
C PRO A 181 -8.68 9.69 -2.10
N THR A 182 -9.11 8.55 -1.55
CA THR A 182 -10.41 7.94 -1.86
C THR A 182 -11.57 8.79 -1.36
N SER A 183 -11.49 9.34 -0.15
CA SER A 183 -12.47 10.27 0.42
C SER A 183 -12.56 11.53 -0.43
N PHE A 184 -11.42 12.11 -0.80
CA PHE A 184 -11.36 13.27 -1.69
C PHE A 184 -12.02 13.02 -3.05
N MET A 185 -11.83 11.82 -3.65
CA MET A 185 -12.48 11.46 -4.91
C MET A 185 -14.01 11.37 -4.80
N ASN A 186 -14.54 10.96 -3.65
CA ASN A 186 -15.99 10.83 -3.43
C ASN A 186 -16.63 12.18 -3.06
N SER A 187 -15.96 12.94 -2.22
CA SER A 187 -16.39 14.25 -1.77
C SER A 187 -15.17 15.17 -1.74
N PRO A 188 -14.93 15.97 -2.79
CA PRO A 188 -13.88 16.98 -2.75
C PRO A 188 -14.19 18.00 -1.66
N SER A 189 -13.17 18.41 -0.90
CA SER A 189 -13.28 19.44 0.13
C SER A 189 -13.92 20.70 -0.44
N LYS A 190 -14.87 21.29 0.29
CA LYS A 190 -15.56 22.51 -0.15
C LYS A 190 -14.52 23.60 -0.39
N ALA A 191 -14.56 24.22 -1.56
CA ALA A 191 -13.78 25.43 -1.77
C ALA A 191 -14.20 26.45 -0.70
N ILE A 192 -13.21 27.05 -0.04
CA ILE A 192 -13.42 28.20 0.87
C ILE A 192 -14.28 29.23 0.12
N GLU A 193 -15.28 29.81 0.78
CA GLU A 193 -16.22 30.76 0.16
C GLU A 193 -15.46 31.79 -0.71
N GLY A 194 -15.71 31.74 -2.03
CA GLY A 194 -15.10 32.65 -3.01
C GLY A 194 -14.00 32.06 -3.91
N LEU A 195 -13.53 30.83 -3.69
CA LEU A 195 -12.58 30.14 -4.58
C LEU A 195 -13.29 29.09 -5.45
N SER A 196 -12.82 28.88 -6.68
CA SER A 196 -13.23 27.72 -7.48
C SER A 196 -12.59 26.44 -6.93
N LEU A 197 -13.23 25.28 -7.14
CA LEU A 197 -12.67 23.98 -6.74
C LEU A 197 -11.27 23.74 -7.36
N ALA A 198 -11.06 24.19 -8.59
CA ALA A 198 -9.79 24.07 -9.28
C ALA A 198 -8.68 24.88 -8.58
N ASP A 199 -8.99 26.11 -8.18
CA ASP A 199 -8.03 26.98 -7.48
C ASP A 199 -7.72 26.44 -6.09
N TYR A 200 -8.74 25.97 -5.37
CA TYR A 200 -8.58 25.35 -4.06
C TYR A 200 -7.62 24.14 -4.12
N ILE A 201 -7.81 23.23 -5.08
CA ILE A 201 -6.97 22.02 -5.19
C ILE A 201 -5.49 22.36 -5.44
N GLN A 202 -5.21 23.48 -6.11
CA GLN A 202 -3.83 23.93 -6.36
C GLN A 202 -3.17 24.55 -5.14
N THR A 203 -3.93 25.23 -4.27
CA THR A 203 -3.42 25.93 -3.10
C THR A 203 -3.51 25.13 -1.80
N ALA A 204 -4.42 24.15 -1.73
CA ALA A 204 -4.70 23.37 -0.54
C ALA A 204 -3.54 22.46 -0.15
N SER A 205 -3.24 22.41 1.15
CA SER A 205 -2.27 21.48 1.69
C SER A 205 -2.75 20.04 1.55
N LEU A 206 -1.85 19.07 1.77
CA LEU A 206 -2.24 17.65 1.77
C LEU A 206 -3.32 17.37 2.82
N TRP A 207 -3.22 17.99 3.99
CA TRP A 207 -4.20 17.81 5.05
C TRP A 207 -5.55 18.39 4.66
N ASP A 208 -5.61 19.57 4.05
CA ASP A 208 -6.86 20.21 3.61
C ASP A 208 -7.57 19.43 2.50
N LYS A 209 -6.86 18.59 1.76
CA LYS A 209 -7.43 17.69 0.74
C LYS A 209 -8.00 16.40 1.35
N VAL A 210 -7.40 15.91 2.44
CA VAL A 210 -7.77 14.66 3.10
C VAL A 210 -8.84 14.90 4.17
N TYR A 211 -8.77 16.05 4.85
CA TYR A 211 -9.70 16.46 5.88
C TYR A 211 -10.89 17.19 5.25
N ASN A 212 -12.02 16.49 5.17
CA ASN A 212 -13.23 16.92 4.46
C ASN A 212 -14.24 17.70 5.33
N TYR A 213 -13.82 18.24 6.47
CA TYR A 213 -14.68 18.95 7.43
C TYR A 213 -14.30 20.43 7.57
#